data_AF-A0A2W6N8G1-F1
#
_entry.id   AF-A0A2W6N8G1-F1
#
_cell.length_a   1.000
_cell.length_b   1.000
_cell.length_c   1.000
_cell.angle_alpha   90.00
_cell.angle_beta   90.00
_cell.angle_gamma   90.00
#
_symmetry.space_group_name_H-M   'P 1'
#
loop_
_entity.id
_entity.type
_entity.pdbx_description
1 polymer ?
#
loop_
_entity_poly.entity_id
_entity_poly.type
_entity_poly.pdbx_seq_one_letter_code
_entity_poly.pdbx_strand_id
1 'polypeptide(L)'
;MSINPFLTDWRNTSESDFFWIREQFYKNHTNLNKKVVFGHTPTVHLHESSDIWFDSKGDKIGIDGACAYGKQLNLLEITEEGLYIQHSAQKGEKYEL
;
A
#
# COMPACT_ATOMS: atom_id res chain seq x y z
N MET A 1 -0.74 -5.61 -5.99
CA MET A 1 -1.43 -6.89 -5.76
C MET A 1 -2.03 -6.82 -4.38
N SER A 2 -3.16 -7.49 -4.17
CA SER A 2 -4.03 -7.34 -2.98
C SER A 2 -4.70 -8.68 -2.64
N ILE A 3 -5.34 -8.80 -1.48
CA ILE A 3 -6.06 -10.02 -1.06
C ILE A 3 -7.57 -9.79 -1.05
N ASN A 4 -8.37 -10.86 -1.16
CA ASN A 4 -9.81 -10.74 -1.01
C ASN A 4 -10.18 -10.67 0.50
N PRO A 5 -10.70 -9.53 1.01
CA PRO A 5 -10.92 -9.32 2.44
C PRO A 5 -12.15 -10.08 2.98
N PHE A 6 -12.95 -10.70 2.11
CA PHE A 6 -14.15 -11.44 2.51
C PHE A 6 -13.85 -12.92 2.79
N LEU A 7 -12.63 -13.38 2.54
CA LEU A 7 -12.21 -14.75 2.82
C LEU A 7 -11.64 -14.87 4.22
N THR A 8 -12.10 -15.87 4.99
CA THR A 8 -11.53 -16.19 6.30
C THR A 8 -10.05 -16.56 6.21
N ASP A 9 -9.69 -17.30 5.17
CA ASP A 9 -8.30 -17.58 4.83
C ASP A 9 -7.92 -16.82 3.56
N TRP A 10 -7.16 -15.74 3.73
CA TRP A 10 -6.70 -14.88 2.64
C TRP A 10 -5.90 -15.63 1.57
N ARG A 11 -5.30 -16.78 1.91
CA ARG A 11 -4.54 -17.63 0.96
C ARG A 11 -5.42 -18.24 -0.13
N ASN A 12 -6.74 -18.24 0.07
CA ASN A 12 -7.72 -18.67 -0.92
C ASN A 12 -8.13 -17.55 -1.89
N THR A 13 -7.48 -16.38 -1.82
CA THR A 13 -7.67 -15.32 -2.82
C THR A 13 -7.39 -15.89 -4.21
N SER A 14 -8.35 -15.77 -5.12
CA SER A 14 -8.16 -16.24 -6.49
C SER A 14 -7.02 -15.49 -7.18
N GLU A 15 -6.39 -16.10 -8.19
CA GLU A 15 -5.34 -15.43 -8.97
C GLU A 15 -5.85 -14.11 -9.58
N SER A 16 -7.08 -14.10 -10.11
CA SER A 16 -7.71 -12.90 -10.65
C SER A 16 -7.85 -11.81 -9.58
N ASP A 17 -8.37 -12.15 -8.40
CA ASP A 17 -8.49 -11.18 -7.31
C ASP A 17 -7.12 -10.68 -6.87
N PHE A 18 -6.14 -11.56 -6.76
CA PHE A 18 -4.79 -11.20 -6.32
C PHE A 18 -4.17 -10.09 -7.19
N PHE A 19 -4.41 -10.15 -8.50
CA PHE A 19 -3.94 -9.14 -9.45
C PHE A 19 -4.84 -7.92 -9.55
N TRP A 20 -6.18 -8.08 -9.51
CA TRP A 20 -7.11 -7.05 -9.98
C TRP A 20 -8.07 -6.49 -8.93
N ILE A 21 -8.16 -7.09 -7.74
CA ILE A 21 -9.02 -6.54 -6.69
C ILE A 21 -8.52 -5.17 -6.25
N ARG A 22 -9.43 -4.19 -6.16
CA ARG A 22 -9.12 -2.81 -5.78
C ARG A 22 -10.06 -2.33 -4.68
N GLU A 23 -11.20 -1.75 -5.07
CA GLU A 23 -12.10 -1.08 -4.12
C GLU A 23 -12.59 -1.99 -3.01
N GLN A 24 -12.92 -3.24 -3.37
CA GLN A 24 -13.35 -4.25 -2.42
C GLN A 24 -12.26 -4.48 -1.36
N PHE A 25 -10.98 -4.51 -1.75
CA PHE A 25 -9.87 -4.69 -0.82
C PHE A 25 -9.63 -3.44 0.05
N TYR A 26 -9.41 -2.26 -0.54
CA TYR A 26 -8.98 -1.11 0.26
C TYR A 26 -10.12 -0.46 1.07
N LYS A 27 -11.40 -0.67 0.73
CA LYS A 27 -12.54 -0.15 1.50
C LYS A 27 -12.96 -1.06 2.67
N ASN A 28 -12.60 -2.35 2.64
CA ASN A 28 -13.04 -3.34 3.63
C ASN A 28 -11.90 -3.76 4.56
N HIS A 29 -12.27 -4.23 5.76
CA HIS A 29 -11.31 -4.71 6.76
C HIS A 29 -10.91 -6.16 6.43
N THR A 30 -9.62 -6.48 6.56
CA THR A 30 -9.06 -7.80 6.23
C THR A 30 -9.25 -8.82 7.36
N ASN A 31 -9.51 -8.36 8.60
CA ASN A 31 -9.62 -9.19 9.82
C ASN A 31 -8.37 -10.04 10.12
N LEU A 32 -7.22 -9.67 9.56
CA LEU A 32 -5.96 -10.33 9.84
C LEU A 32 -5.31 -9.75 11.10
N ASN A 33 -4.53 -10.58 11.80
CA ASN A 33 -3.73 -10.14 12.94
C ASN A 33 -2.47 -9.34 12.53
N LYS A 34 -2.25 -9.14 11.22
CA LYS A 34 -1.11 -8.42 10.65
C LYS A 34 -1.62 -7.37 9.67
N LYS A 35 -0.88 -6.25 9.57
CA LYS A 35 -1.13 -5.23 8.56
C LYS A 35 -0.73 -5.73 7.17
N VAL A 36 -1.49 -5.33 6.16
CA VAL A 36 -1.21 -5.63 4.76
C VAL A 36 -0.59 -4.41 4.09
N VAL A 37 0.67 -4.52 3.68
CA VAL A 37 1.35 -3.53 2.82
C VAL A 37 1.05 -3.86 1.37
N PHE A 38 0.56 -2.90 0.59
CA PHE A 38 0.14 -3.14 -0.79
C PHE A 38 0.53 -1.99 -1.74
N GLY A 39 0.55 -2.33 -3.03
CA GLY A 39 0.64 -1.38 -4.14
C GLY A 39 -0.43 -1.67 -5.19
N HIS A 40 -0.16 -1.41 -6.48
CA HIS A 40 -1.06 -1.59 -7.63
C HIS A 40 -2.24 -0.63 -7.70
N THR A 41 -2.80 -0.20 -6.56
CA THR A 41 -3.68 0.97 -6.48
C THR A 41 -2.85 2.16 -6.03
N PRO A 42 -2.56 3.12 -6.94
CA PRO A 42 -1.86 4.33 -6.59
C PRO A 42 -2.50 5.07 -5.41
N THR A 43 -1.68 5.58 -4.50
CA THR A 43 -2.13 6.28 -3.29
C THR A 43 -2.94 7.54 -3.60
N VAL A 44 -2.71 8.17 -4.75
CA VAL A 44 -3.52 9.30 -5.22
C VAL A 44 -5.00 8.96 -5.40
N HIS A 45 -5.35 7.69 -5.63
CA HIS A 45 -6.74 7.22 -5.67
C HIS A 45 -7.33 6.89 -4.29
N LEU A 46 -6.49 6.85 -3.25
CA LEU A 46 -6.86 6.55 -1.88
C LEU A 46 -7.04 7.83 -1.05
N HIS A 47 -6.18 8.83 -1.27
CA HIS A 47 -6.16 10.06 -0.46
C HIS A 47 -5.65 11.31 -1.19
N GLU A 48 -5.71 11.33 -2.53
CA GLU A 48 -5.31 12.49 -3.37
C GLU A 48 -3.83 12.93 -3.24
N SER A 49 -3.01 12.21 -2.49
CA SER A 49 -1.55 12.40 -2.37
C SER A 49 -0.78 11.17 -2.90
N SER A 50 0.45 11.40 -3.36
CA SER A 50 1.38 10.33 -3.76
C SER A 50 2.12 9.72 -2.54
N ASP A 51 1.95 10.30 -1.36
CA ASP A 51 2.53 9.82 -0.11
C ASP A 51 1.98 8.46 0.30
N ILE A 52 2.68 7.79 1.21
CA ILE A 52 2.24 6.52 1.80
C ILE A 52 0.87 6.73 2.46
N TRP A 53 -0.08 5.89 2.07
CA TRP A 53 -1.43 5.90 2.62
C TRP A 53 -1.50 4.95 3.82
N PHE A 54 -1.90 5.46 4.98
CA PHE A 54 -2.23 4.64 6.15
C PHE A 54 -3.74 4.55 6.27
N ASP A 55 -4.27 3.32 6.25
CA ASP A 55 -5.70 3.11 6.47
C ASP A 55 -6.09 3.61 7.86
N SER A 56 -7.15 4.41 7.94
CA SER A 56 -7.70 4.90 9.20
C SER A 56 -8.21 3.76 10.10
N LYS A 57 -8.54 2.60 9.52
CA LYS A 57 -8.87 1.37 10.26
C LYS A 57 -7.64 0.63 10.78
N GLY A 58 -6.45 0.95 10.27
CA GLY A 58 -5.17 0.49 10.79
C GLY A 58 -4.68 -0.87 10.30
N ASP A 59 -5.38 -1.57 9.38
CA ASP A 59 -4.98 -2.90 8.91
C ASP A 59 -4.28 -2.89 7.53
N LYS A 60 -4.22 -1.74 6.84
CA LYS A 60 -3.61 -1.62 5.51
C LYS A 60 -2.67 -0.42 5.39
N ILE A 61 -1.63 -0.56 4.58
CA ILE A 61 -0.68 0.51 4.23
C ILE A 61 -0.42 0.48 2.71
N GLY A 62 -0.77 1.55 2.01
CA GLY A 62 -0.58 1.70 0.56
C GLY A 62 0.72 2.44 0.23
N ILE A 63 1.61 1.82 -0.55
CA ILE A 63 2.94 2.39 -0.87
C ILE A 63 3.12 2.73 -2.36
N ASP A 64 2.13 2.48 -3.21
CA ASP A 64 2.24 2.80 -4.64
C ASP A 64 2.08 4.31 -4.90
N GLY A 65 3.19 5.03 -4.92
CA GLY A 65 3.22 6.47 -5.19
C GLY A 65 3.04 6.84 -6.67
N ALA A 66 2.69 5.88 -7.55
CA ALA A 66 2.59 6.06 -9.00
C ALA A 66 3.88 6.59 -9.67
N CYS A 67 5.04 6.12 -9.21
CA CYS A 67 6.36 6.44 -9.77
C CYS A 67 6.42 6.26 -11.30
N ALA A 68 5.80 5.20 -11.84
CA ALA A 68 5.77 4.93 -13.29
C ALA A 68 5.05 6.02 -14.10
N TYR A 69 4.22 6.83 -13.44
CA TYR A 69 3.45 7.92 -14.03
C TYR A 69 4.03 9.31 -13.67
N GLY A 70 5.30 9.37 -13.26
CA GLY A 70 6.01 10.62 -13.00
C GLY A 70 5.77 11.24 -11.63
N LYS A 71 5.21 10.48 -10.68
CA LYS A 71 5.10 10.86 -9.27
C LYS A 71 6.33 10.36 -8.50
N GLN A 72 6.15 9.76 -7.33
CA GLN A 72 7.25 9.33 -6.46
C GLN A 72 7.29 7.82 -6.27
N LEU A 73 8.50 7.30 -6.04
CA LEU A 73 8.74 5.97 -5.47
C LEU A 73 8.74 6.12 -3.95
N ASN A 74 7.84 5.40 -3.27
CA ASN A 74 7.82 5.38 -1.81
C ASN A 74 8.62 4.19 -1.27
N LEU A 75 9.25 4.39 -0.11
CA LEU A 75 9.83 3.33 0.70
C LEU A 75 9.32 3.50 2.14
N LEU A 76 8.78 2.42 2.69
CA LEU A 76 8.37 2.34 4.08
C LEU A 76 9.39 1.51 4.86
N GLU A 77 10.09 2.16 5.77
CA GLU A 77 10.94 1.49 6.75
C GLU A 77 10.11 1.18 8.01
N ILE A 78 10.20 -0.06 8.47
CA ILE A 78 9.53 -0.56 9.67
C ILE A 78 10.61 -1.03 10.63
N THR A 79 10.77 -0.31 11.75
CA THR A 79 11.82 -0.62 12.72
C THR A 79 11.42 -1.78 13.64
N GLU A 80 12.37 -2.32 14.39
CA GLU A 80 12.09 -3.37 15.39
C GLU A 80 11.17 -2.88 16.51
N GLU A 81 11.19 -1.57 16.83
CA GLU A 81 10.29 -0.92 17.77
C GLU A 81 8.88 -0.67 17.19
N GLY A 82 8.65 -1.04 15.93
CA GLY A 82 7.37 -0.86 15.26
C GLY A 82 7.12 0.57 14.77
N LEU A 83 8.16 1.39 14.64
CA LEU A 83 8.05 2.73 14.08
C LEU A 83 7.95 2.67 12.54
N TYR A 84 7.24 3.65 11.97
CA TYR A 84 7.13 3.84 10.54
C TYR A 84 7.92 5.06 10.11
N ILE A 85 8.97 4.84 9.32
CA ILE A 85 9.76 5.90 8.71
C ILE A 85 9.48 5.91 7.21
N GLN A 86 9.08 7.07 6.70
CA GLN A 86 8.65 7.25 5.32
C GLN A 86 9.75 7.92 4.53
N HIS A 87 10.11 7.32 3.41
CA HIS A 87 11.07 7.85 2.45
C HIS A 87 10.42 7.94 1.07
N SER A 88 10.83 8.92 0.26
CA SER A 88 10.38 9.01 -1.12
C SER A 88 11.48 9.53 -2.04
N ALA A 89 11.35 9.18 -3.33
CA ALA A 89 12.24 9.61 -4.39
C ALA A 89 11.43 9.95 -5.64
N GLN A 90 11.70 11.09 -6.26
CA GLN A 90 11.15 11.49 -7.55
C GLN A 90 12.23 11.44 -8.63
N LYS A 91 11.81 11.24 -9.87
CA LYS A 91 12.75 11.21 -11.01
C LYS A 91 13.49 12.55 -11.11
N GLY A 92 14.83 12.49 -10.98
CA GLY A 92 15.70 13.67 -11.08
C GLY A 92 15.96 14.40 -9.78
N GLU A 93 15.44 13.91 -8.65
CA GLU A 93 15.89 14.38 -7.33
C GLU A 93 17.38 14.05 -7.13
N LYS A 94 18.13 15.04 -6.64
CA LYS A 94 19.52 14.88 -6.24
C LYS A 94 19.55 14.76 -4.72
N TYR A 95 20.17 13.70 -4.21
CA TYR A 95 20.49 13.59 -2.80
C TYR A 95 21.86 14.26 -2.57
N GLU A 96 21.90 15.28 -1.71
CA GLU A 96 23.16 15.79 -1.18
C GLU A 96 23.67 14.78 -0.14
N LEU A 97 24.91 14.32 -0.31
CA LEU A 97 25.62 13.41 0.60
C LEU A 97 26.33 14.21 1.70
#